data_AF-W8JQH8-F1
#
_entry.id   AF-W8JQH8-F1
#
_cell.length_a   1.000
_cell.length_b   1.000
_cell.length_c   1.000
_cell.angle_alpha   90.00
_cell.angle_beta   90.00
_cell.angle_gamma   90.00
#
_symmetry.space_group_name_H-M   'P 1'
#
loop_
_entity.id
_entity.type
_entity.pdbx_description
1 polymer ?
#
loop_
_entity_poly.entity_id
_entity_poly.type
_entity_poly.pdbx_seq_one_letter_code
_entity_poly.pdbx_strand_id
1 'polypeptide(L)'
;MLFIFLVNFLVVAKGAERVAEVRARFILEALPGKQMSLDADLSQGRISSTDIDRIKQDLFEESDFFSSMEGVFRFIKGDAIVGCILLIVNSCAAVYFSSSLNFDSYSLWLTVVGDALVSQAPALLTSCAAATLISKVGKKDTLIEHMYHYYEQVREHFRAIAFVFSFLLFVPGMPKTLIIICVSTLLLGYKERKKEDGILPTWEKFQKLYLYLPQEYTGPDPYDIYNQACESIFEELGIALQIQTHVLYIGETLSLNYEGQQFHFKEMNVESLIPILRHLAAEVLHGKHIKELIRNAQEVWGLSIDEIIPKKISENSLIFLMKSLVKERISLRFFPKILESIALYGSTEESLEILIEKIRKHLGKHIGRSLWNKENTLEIITVDAHVEQMISDLYSKSHPLMCDKVVKQVQDILERSQGGDFRAIVTGYESRCELRKIIEPYFPDLLVLSHNELPEEIPLSLLGSVSDEVLTV
;
A
#
# COMPACT_ATOMS: atom_id res chain seq x y z
N MET A 1 23.53 39.73 -6.11
CA MET A 1 22.94 40.38 -4.91
C MET A 1 21.49 40.76 -5.16
N LEU A 2 21.21 41.76 -6.02
CA LEU A 2 19.84 42.22 -6.27
C LEU A 2 18.88 41.09 -6.73
N PHE A 3 19.41 40.15 -7.53
CA PHE A 3 18.69 38.93 -7.90
C PHE A 3 18.40 37.99 -6.72
N ILE A 4 19.38 37.74 -5.84
CA ILE A 4 19.22 36.88 -4.65
C ILE A 4 18.20 37.51 -3.69
N PHE A 5 18.30 38.83 -3.47
CA PHE A 5 17.29 39.60 -2.75
C PHE A 5 15.90 39.44 -3.38
N LEU A 6 15.76 39.62 -4.71
CA LEU A 6 14.47 39.56 -5.39
C LEU A 6 13.85 38.18 -5.31
N VAL A 7 14.65 37.12 -5.45
CA VAL A 7 14.19 35.73 -5.25
C VAL A 7 13.76 35.51 -3.79
N ASN A 8 14.58 35.88 -2.81
CA ASN A 8 14.24 35.69 -1.40
C ASN A 8 12.96 36.47 -1.00
N PHE A 9 12.88 37.73 -1.42
CA PHE A 9 11.78 38.63 -1.06
C PHE A 9 10.48 38.33 -1.81
N LEU A 10 10.53 38.25 -3.15
CA LEU A 10 9.34 38.17 -4.00
C LEU A 10 8.82 36.74 -4.15
N VAL A 11 9.71 35.76 -4.27
CA VAL A 11 9.33 34.37 -4.55
C VAL A 11 9.16 33.59 -3.24
N VAL A 12 10.18 33.61 -2.37
CA VAL A 12 10.19 32.75 -1.18
C VAL A 12 9.36 33.37 -0.05
N ALA A 13 9.76 34.52 0.48
CA ALA A 13 9.12 35.10 1.67
C ALA A 13 7.67 35.53 1.40
N LYS A 14 7.39 36.17 0.25
CA LYS A 14 6.02 36.58 -0.11
C LYS A 14 5.13 35.41 -0.53
N GLY A 15 5.69 34.39 -1.17
CA GLY A 15 4.95 33.15 -1.48
C GLY A 15 4.58 32.40 -0.20
N ALA A 16 5.56 32.20 0.69
CA ALA A 16 5.36 31.46 1.93
C ALA A 16 4.44 32.18 2.93
N GLU A 17 4.49 33.52 3.03
CA GLU A 17 3.56 34.29 3.86
C GLU A 17 2.10 34.07 3.42
N ARG A 18 1.82 34.13 2.11
CA ARG A 18 0.46 33.87 1.60
C ARG A 18 0.00 32.45 1.90
N VAL A 19 0.90 31.48 1.80
CA VAL A 19 0.58 30.07 2.14
C VAL A 19 0.28 29.93 3.63
N ALA A 20 1.04 30.62 4.49
CA ALA A 20 0.82 30.65 5.95
C ALA A 20 -0.53 31.28 6.30
N GLU A 21 -0.80 32.47 5.78
CA GLU A 21 -2.03 33.24 5.99
C GLU A 21 -3.26 32.44 5.57
N VAL A 22 -3.22 31.86 4.36
CA VAL A 22 -4.34 31.07 3.82
C VAL A 22 -4.58 29.80 4.64
N ARG A 23 -3.52 29.09 5.06
CA ARG A 23 -3.66 27.90 5.91
C ARG A 23 -4.20 28.23 7.30
N ALA A 24 -3.65 29.25 7.96
CA ALA A 24 -4.14 29.70 9.26
C ALA A 24 -5.62 30.07 9.19
N ARG A 25 -6.01 30.82 8.15
CA ARG A 25 -7.40 31.20 7.92
C ARG A 25 -8.31 29.99 7.70
N PHE A 26 -7.92 29.02 6.86
CA PHE A 26 -8.72 27.82 6.62
C PHE A 26 -8.87 26.97 7.88
N ILE A 27 -7.84 26.86 8.72
CA ILE A 27 -7.91 26.13 9.99
C ILE A 27 -8.86 26.85 10.96
N LEU A 28 -8.77 28.18 11.07
CA LEU A 28 -9.65 29.00 11.91
C LEU A 28 -11.11 28.95 11.44
N GLU A 29 -11.36 28.99 10.13
CA GLU A 29 -12.71 28.87 9.56
C GLU A 29 -13.28 27.46 9.74
N ALA A 30 -12.45 26.42 9.75
CA ALA A 30 -12.85 25.03 9.98
C ALA A 30 -13.00 24.66 11.47
N LEU A 31 -12.46 25.47 12.38
CA LEU A 31 -12.41 25.22 13.82
C LEU A 31 -13.80 25.01 14.46
N PRO A 32 -14.81 25.86 14.18
CA PRO A 32 -16.16 25.66 14.71
C PRO A 32 -16.80 24.35 14.21
N GLY A 33 -16.60 24.01 12.94
CA GLY A 33 -17.12 22.76 12.36
C GLY A 33 -16.49 21.52 12.98
N LYS A 34 -15.17 21.53 13.19
CA LYS A 34 -14.46 20.45 13.90
C LYS A 34 -14.87 20.36 15.37
N GLN A 35 -15.08 21.49 16.05
CA GLN A 35 -15.57 21.51 17.43
C GLN A 35 -16.97 20.92 17.54
N MET A 36 -17.89 21.29 16.64
CA MET A 36 -19.23 20.73 16.60
C MET A 36 -19.23 19.22 16.31
N SER A 37 -18.35 18.75 15.42
CA SER A 37 -18.19 17.32 15.15
C SER A 37 -17.66 16.56 16.38
N LEU A 38 -16.68 17.12 17.09
CA LEU A 38 -16.11 16.51 18.30
C LEU A 38 -17.12 16.49 19.45
N ASP A 39 -17.90 17.56 19.63
CA ASP A 39 -18.95 17.63 20.64
C ASP A 39 -20.10 16.64 20.32
N ALA A 40 -20.39 16.40 19.03
CA ALA A 40 -21.31 15.35 18.61
C ALA A 40 -20.76 13.94 18.92
N ASP A 41 -19.48 13.68 18.65
CA ASP A 41 -18.83 12.40 18.99
C ASP A 41 -18.74 12.16 20.52
N LEU A 42 -18.58 13.21 21.33
CA LEU A 42 -18.67 13.16 22.79
C LEU A 42 -20.05 12.72 23.25
N SER A 43 -21.08 13.35 22.68
CA SER A 43 -22.48 13.06 23.03
C SER A 43 -22.90 11.64 22.66
N GLN A 44 -22.20 11.02 21.70
CA GLN A 44 -22.39 9.63 21.26
C GLN A 44 -21.49 8.63 21.99
N GLY A 45 -20.64 9.07 22.92
CA GLY A 45 -19.74 8.20 23.70
C GLY A 45 -18.61 7.55 22.89
N ARG A 46 -18.28 8.07 21.70
CA ARG A 46 -17.21 7.54 20.84
C ARG A 46 -15.81 7.99 21.28
N ILE A 47 -15.71 9.11 21.99
CA ILE A 47 -14.46 9.76 22.40
C ILE A 47 -14.60 10.23 23.87
N SER A 48 -13.55 10.09 24.68
CA SER A 48 -13.51 10.58 26.07
C SER A 48 -13.37 12.10 26.14
N SER A 49 -13.89 12.75 27.19
CA SER A 49 -13.75 14.20 27.40
C SER A 49 -12.28 14.64 27.45
N THR A 50 -11.40 13.81 28.02
CA THR A 50 -9.95 14.06 28.09
C THR A 50 -9.27 14.06 26.72
N ASP A 51 -9.79 13.29 25.76
CA ASP A 51 -9.21 13.19 24.42
C ASP A 51 -9.68 14.36 23.54
N ILE A 52 -10.88 14.90 23.79
CA ILE A 52 -11.39 16.08 23.08
C ILE A 52 -10.60 17.33 23.45
N ASP A 53 -10.27 17.52 24.72
CA ASP A 53 -9.47 18.67 25.15
C ASP A 53 -8.09 18.64 24.49
N ARG A 54 -7.47 17.45 24.37
CA ARG A 54 -6.21 17.26 23.63
C ARG A 54 -6.35 17.61 22.15
N ILE A 55 -7.35 17.05 21.47
CA ILE A 55 -7.56 17.32 20.04
C ILE A 55 -7.87 18.81 19.78
N LYS A 56 -8.66 19.44 20.66
CA LYS A 56 -8.93 20.88 20.60
C LYS A 56 -7.62 21.66 20.75
N GLN A 57 -6.80 21.29 21.72
CA GLN A 57 -5.51 21.95 21.95
C GLN A 57 -4.55 21.75 20.77
N ASP A 58 -4.45 20.56 20.18
CA ASP A 58 -3.63 20.29 19.00
C ASP A 58 -4.07 21.16 17.80
N LEU A 59 -5.38 21.35 17.59
CA LEU A 59 -5.91 22.21 16.53
C LEU A 59 -5.58 23.70 16.77
N PHE A 60 -5.58 24.14 18.03
CA PHE A 60 -5.15 25.50 18.39
C PHE A 60 -3.65 25.68 18.20
N GLU A 61 -2.84 24.73 18.66
CA GLU A 61 -1.38 24.76 18.47
C GLU A 61 -1.00 24.76 16.98
N GLU A 62 -1.71 24.02 16.13
CA GLU A 62 -1.51 24.03 14.68
C GLU A 62 -1.85 25.40 14.07
N SER A 63 -2.97 26.02 14.47
CA SER A 63 -3.37 27.36 14.03
C SER A 63 -2.36 28.44 14.48
N ASP A 64 -1.93 28.38 15.74
CA ASP A 64 -0.95 29.30 16.31
C ASP A 64 0.42 29.16 15.65
N PHE A 65 0.79 27.94 15.26
CA PHE A 65 2.00 27.68 14.49
C PHE A 65 1.98 28.41 13.14
N PHE A 66 0.93 28.24 12.33
CA PHE A 66 0.84 28.91 11.02
C PHE A 66 0.73 30.44 11.16
N SER A 67 0.05 30.93 12.20
CA SER A 67 -0.04 32.36 12.50
C SER A 67 1.32 32.95 12.92
N SER A 68 2.08 32.23 13.74
CA SER A 68 3.44 32.62 14.13
C SER A 68 4.40 32.63 12.93
N MET A 69 4.24 31.67 12.01
CA MET A 69 5.02 31.60 10.77
C MET A 69 4.75 32.79 9.84
N GLU A 70 3.51 33.29 9.76
CA GLU A 70 3.21 34.53 9.03
C GLU A 70 4.02 35.72 9.59
N GLY A 71 4.11 35.84 10.92
CA GLY A 71 4.93 36.84 11.60
C GLY A 71 6.43 36.70 11.30
N VAL A 72 6.96 35.47 11.29
CA VAL A 72 8.35 35.18 10.93
C VAL A 72 8.66 35.64 9.50
N PHE A 73 7.77 35.39 8.53
CA PHE A 73 7.98 35.83 7.14
C PHE A 73 7.90 37.35 6.96
N ARG A 74 7.08 38.05 7.75
CA ARG A 74 7.09 39.52 7.80
C ARG A 74 8.42 40.06 8.33
N PHE A 75 9.01 39.41 9.33
CA PHE A 75 10.35 39.75 9.83
C PHE A 75 11.44 39.52 8.78
N ILE A 76 11.43 38.36 8.10
CA ILE A 76 12.40 38.04 7.03
C ILE A 76 12.31 39.04 5.86
N LYS A 77 11.10 39.50 5.52
CA LYS A 77 10.92 40.59 4.53
C LYS A 77 11.51 41.90 5.01
N GLY A 78 11.32 42.24 6.28
CA GLY A 78 11.93 43.42 6.90
C GLY A 78 13.46 43.37 6.84
N ASP A 79 14.04 42.24 7.19
CA ASP A 79 15.48 41.99 7.12
C ASP A 79 16.03 42.15 5.69
N ALA A 80 15.32 41.60 4.69
CA ALA A 80 15.68 41.76 3.29
C ALA A 80 15.64 43.25 2.84
N ILE A 81 14.64 44.02 3.27
CA ILE A 81 14.53 45.46 2.97
C ILE A 81 15.69 46.23 3.61
N VAL A 82 16.01 45.94 4.88
CA VAL A 82 17.14 46.56 5.59
C VAL A 82 18.45 46.24 4.90
N GLY A 83 18.66 45.01 4.43
CA GLY A 83 19.83 44.63 3.64
C GLY A 83 19.97 45.41 2.34
N CYS A 84 18.85 45.76 1.69
CA CYS A 84 18.86 46.61 0.50
C CYS A 84 19.25 48.07 0.84
N ILE A 85 18.71 48.60 1.94
CA ILE A 85 19.06 49.94 2.42
C ILE A 85 20.55 50.01 2.77
N LEU A 86 21.08 49.02 3.50
CA LEU A 86 22.50 48.93 3.82
C LEU A 86 23.36 48.86 2.56
N LEU A 87 22.96 48.09 1.55
CA LEU A 87 23.67 48.05 0.26
C LEU A 87 23.72 49.42 -0.42
N ILE A 88 22.62 50.17 -0.42
CA ILE A 88 22.57 51.52 -1.01
C ILE A 88 23.47 52.48 -0.22
N VAL A 89 23.35 52.50 1.11
CA VAL A 89 24.16 53.36 1.99
C VAL A 89 25.65 53.05 1.84
N ASN A 90 26.02 51.77 1.89
CA ASN A 90 27.40 51.31 1.75
C ASN A 90 27.95 51.58 0.34
N SER A 91 27.12 51.47 -0.71
CA SER A 91 27.52 51.83 -2.07
C SER A 91 27.78 53.34 -2.21
N CYS A 92 26.91 54.19 -1.66
CA CYS A 92 27.10 55.64 -1.66
C CYS A 92 28.35 56.04 -0.85
N ALA A 93 28.56 55.42 0.31
CA ALA A 93 29.76 55.64 1.12
C ALA A 93 31.03 55.22 0.37
N ALA A 94 31.02 54.07 -0.30
CA ALA A 94 32.16 53.61 -1.09
C ALA A 94 32.50 54.58 -2.23
N VAL A 95 31.50 55.09 -2.96
CA VAL A 95 31.71 56.11 -4.01
C VAL A 95 32.27 57.40 -3.42
N TYR A 96 31.69 57.88 -2.32
CA TYR A 96 32.13 59.11 -1.65
C TYR A 96 33.58 58.99 -1.16
N PHE A 97 33.91 57.94 -0.41
CA PHE A 97 35.26 57.71 0.11
C PHE A 97 36.30 57.47 -0.99
N SER A 98 35.90 56.78 -2.07
CA SER A 98 36.77 56.59 -3.22
C SER A 98 37.08 57.91 -3.93
N SER A 99 36.08 58.80 -4.08
CA SER A 99 36.27 60.11 -4.73
C SER A 99 36.98 61.16 -3.85
N SER A 100 36.73 61.14 -2.53
CA SER A 100 37.16 62.21 -1.63
C SER A 100 38.50 61.94 -0.96
N LEU A 101 38.83 60.68 -0.69
CA LEU A 101 40.03 60.30 0.08
C LEU A 101 41.00 59.43 -0.75
N ASN A 102 40.78 59.29 -2.06
CA ASN A 102 41.58 58.48 -2.98
C ASN A 102 41.83 57.05 -2.48
N PHE A 103 40.88 56.48 -1.73
CA PHE A 103 40.93 55.06 -1.38
C PHE A 103 40.73 54.19 -2.63
N ASP A 104 41.39 53.03 -2.63
CA ASP A 104 41.27 52.06 -3.71
C ASP A 104 39.82 51.61 -3.88
N SER A 105 39.20 52.01 -4.99
CA SER A 105 37.80 51.71 -5.31
C SER A 105 37.53 50.21 -5.23
N TYR A 106 38.49 49.38 -5.66
CA TYR A 106 38.32 47.94 -5.71
C TYR A 106 38.13 47.33 -4.31
N SER A 107 38.93 47.76 -3.33
CA SER A 107 38.86 47.29 -1.94
C SER A 107 37.54 47.65 -1.25
N LEU A 108 37.03 48.87 -1.52
CA LEU A 108 35.75 49.35 -0.98
C LEU A 108 34.59 48.58 -1.59
N TRP A 109 34.56 48.41 -2.92
CA TRP A 109 33.52 47.63 -3.59
C TRP A 109 33.51 46.16 -3.17
N LEU A 110 34.68 45.54 -2.96
CA LEU A 110 34.77 44.18 -2.45
C LEU A 110 34.16 44.06 -1.04
N THR A 111 34.36 45.08 -0.19
CA THR A 111 33.80 45.12 1.17
C THR A 111 32.28 45.28 1.14
N VAL A 112 31.75 46.19 0.32
CA VAL A 112 30.30 46.40 0.16
C VAL A 112 29.61 45.13 -0.35
N VAL A 113 30.20 44.46 -1.34
CA VAL A 113 29.66 43.22 -1.91
C VAL A 113 29.79 42.05 -0.92
N GLY A 114 30.89 41.99 -0.18
CA GLY A 114 31.13 40.97 0.85
C GLY A 114 30.12 41.06 2.00
N ASP A 115 29.88 42.24 2.55
CA ASP A 115 28.91 42.47 3.63
C ASP A 115 27.47 42.13 3.19
N ALA A 116 27.10 42.50 1.96
CA ALA A 116 25.81 42.14 1.37
C ALA A 116 25.65 40.62 1.16
N LEU A 117 26.72 39.91 0.79
CA LEU A 117 26.72 38.45 0.62
C LEU A 117 26.56 37.73 1.96
N VAL A 118 27.32 38.16 2.98
CA VAL A 118 27.34 37.55 4.30
C VAL A 118 26.00 37.71 5.02
N SER A 119 25.29 38.82 4.80
CA SER A 119 23.94 39.04 5.34
C SER A 119 22.84 38.29 4.57
N GLN A 120 22.93 38.18 3.23
CA GLN A 120 21.85 37.60 2.42
C GLN A 120 21.84 36.06 2.37
N ALA A 121 23.00 35.41 2.49
CA ALA A 121 23.05 33.95 2.39
C ALA A 121 22.33 33.24 3.56
N PRO A 122 22.52 33.62 4.84
CA PRO A 122 21.77 33.03 5.95
C PRO A 122 20.27 33.30 5.86
N ALA A 123 19.88 34.53 5.49
CA ALA A 123 18.48 34.93 5.35
C ALA A 123 17.74 34.11 4.28
N LEU A 124 18.41 33.75 3.18
CA LEU A 124 17.83 32.88 2.17
C LEU A 124 17.68 31.44 2.66
N LEU A 125 18.68 30.92 3.40
CA LEU A 125 18.62 29.57 3.96
C LEU A 125 17.50 29.43 4.99
N THR A 126 17.34 30.41 5.88
CA THR A 126 16.25 30.41 6.88
C THR A 126 14.88 30.50 6.21
N SER A 127 14.73 31.35 5.20
CA SER A 127 13.48 31.50 4.43
C SER A 127 13.12 30.22 3.65
N CYS A 128 14.09 29.56 3.01
CA CYS A 128 13.88 28.28 2.32
C CYS A 128 13.54 27.14 3.28
N ALA A 129 14.19 27.07 4.45
CA ALA A 129 13.89 26.08 5.47
C ALA A 129 12.48 26.27 6.03
N ALA A 130 12.11 27.50 6.38
CA ALA A 130 10.78 27.87 6.83
C ALA A 130 9.70 27.58 5.77
N ALA A 131 9.96 27.90 4.51
CA ALA A 131 9.04 27.64 3.39
C ALA A 131 8.91 26.14 3.07
N THR A 132 9.96 25.35 3.27
CA THR A 132 9.86 23.89 3.13
C THR A 132 9.05 23.30 4.28
N LEU A 133 9.29 23.78 5.51
CA LEU A 133 8.61 23.30 6.70
C LEU A 133 7.10 23.59 6.63
N ILE A 134 6.68 24.79 6.21
CA ILE A 134 5.27 25.14 6.08
C ILE A 134 4.52 24.29 5.04
N SER A 135 5.23 23.80 4.02
CA SER A 135 4.65 22.91 3.00
C SER A 135 4.46 21.46 3.46
N LYS A 136 5.13 21.05 4.55
CA LYS A 136 5.20 19.65 5.00
C LYS A 136 4.53 19.38 6.36
N VAL A 137 4.22 20.41 7.15
CA VAL A 137 3.42 20.28 8.37
C VAL A 137 1.97 19.91 8.00
N GLY A 138 1.47 18.79 8.56
CA GLY A 138 0.12 18.24 8.32
C GLY A 138 0.05 16.71 8.13
N LYS A 139 1.18 15.98 8.19
CA LYS A 139 1.20 14.50 8.22
C LYS A 139 1.39 14.02 9.67
N LYS A 140 0.83 12.83 9.98
CA LYS A 140 0.80 12.23 11.33
C LYS A 140 2.19 12.01 11.98
N ASP A 141 3.27 12.04 11.21
CA ASP A 141 4.61 11.81 11.73
C ASP A 141 5.21 13.07 12.35
N THR A 142 5.93 12.91 13.45
CA THR A 142 6.57 14.02 14.15
C THR A 142 7.57 14.74 13.24
N LEU A 143 7.72 16.07 13.38
CA LEU A 143 8.65 16.86 12.57
C LEU A 143 10.09 16.32 12.64
N ILE A 144 10.49 15.82 13.80
CA ILE A 144 11.80 15.22 14.05
C ILE A 144 11.99 13.96 13.21
N GLU A 145 10.97 13.12 13.07
CA GLU A 145 11.02 11.88 12.30
C GLU A 145 11.08 12.15 10.80
N HIS A 146 10.35 13.17 10.31
CA HIS A 146 10.51 13.67 8.96
C HIS A 146 11.91 14.25 8.70
N MET A 147 12.48 15.00 9.65
CA MET A 147 13.85 15.52 9.53
C MET A 147 14.88 14.39 9.55
N TYR A 148 14.66 13.34 10.34
CA TYR A 148 15.50 12.16 10.40
C TYR A 148 15.47 11.38 9.07
N HIS A 149 14.28 11.09 8.53
CA HIS A 149 14.14 10.42 7.24
C HIS A 149 14.71 11.25 6.09
N TYR A 150 14.54 12.57 6.12
CA TYR A 150 15.14 13.45 5.12
C TYR A 150 16.66 13.47 5.24
N TYR A 151 17.21 13.52 6.45
CA TYR A 151 18.65 13.41 6.70
C TYR A 151 19.20 12.09 6.18
N GLU A 152 18.52 10.97 6.43
CA GLU A 152 18.93 9.64 6.00
C GLU A 152 18.89 9.48 4.47
N GLN A 153 17.88 10.04 3.81
CA GLN A 153 17.77 10.06 2.35
C GLN A 153 18.88 10.91 1.69
N VAL A 154 19.21 12.06 2.27
CA VAL A 154 20.26 12.95 1.73
C VAL A 154 21.67 12.42 2.05
N ARG A 155 21.84 11.65 3.13
CA ARG A 155 23.12 11.06 3.56
C ARG A 155 23.80 10.21 2.49
N GLU A 156 23.02 9.51 1.66
CA GLU A 156 23.54 8.74 0.51
C GLU A 156 24.28 9.63 -0.50
N HIS A 157 23.82 10.87 -0.65
CA HIS A 157 24.35 11.84 -1.61
C HIS A 157 25.56 12.61 -1.06
N PHE A 158 25.90 12.46 0.23
CA PHE A 158 27.04 13.17 0.85
C PHE A 158 28.37 12.89 0.17
N ARG A 159 28.58 11.67 -0.35
CA ARG A 159 29.81 11.33 -1.11
C ARG A 159 29.89 12.09 -2.44
N ALA A 160 28.77 12.19 -3.16
CA ALA A 160 28.72 12.94 -4.42
C ALA A 160 28.90 14.44 -4.17
N ILE A 161 28.28 14.97 -3.12
CA ILE A 161 28.43 16.37 -2.72
C ILE A 161 29.89 16.64 -2.29
N ALA A 162 30.49 15.80 -1.44
CA ALA A 162 31.89 15.93 -1.03
C ALA A 162 32.84 15.89 -2.23
N PHE A 163 32.57 15.05 -3.23
CA PHE A 163 33.35 14.97 -4.46
C PHE A 163 33.27 16.28 -5.27
N VAL A 164 32.08 16.85 -5.44
CA VAL A 164 31.90 18.16 -6.11
C VAL A 164 32.60 19.28 -5.33
N PHE A 165 32.48 19.31 -4.01
CA PHE A 165 33.18 20.28 -3.17
C PHE A 165 34.71 20.12 -3.20
N SER A 166 35.21 18.91 -3.44
CA SER A 166 36.65 18.66 -3.62
C SER A 166 37.20 19.35 -4.87
N PHE A 167 36.42 19.45 -5.95
CA PHE A 167 36.82 20.21 -7.14
C PHE A 167 36.99 21.71 -6.87
N LEU A 168 36.23 22.29 -5.95
CA LEU A 168 36.41 23.69 -5.53
C LEU A 168 37.78 23.96 -4.89
N LEU A 169 38.48 22.94 -4.40
CA LEU A 169 39.82 23.08 -3.84
C LEU A 169 40.88 23.49 -4.88
N PHE A 170 40.61 23.17 -6.15
CA PHE A 170 41.48 23.51 -7.29
C PHE A 170 41.26 24.94 -7.81
N VAL A 171 40.21 25.62 -7.37
CA VAL A 171 39.93 26.99 -7.76
C VAL A 171 40.83 27.95 -6.97
N PRO A 172 41.70 28.73 -7.63
CA PRO A 172 42.58 29.69 -6.95
C PRO A 172 41.75 30.81 -6.30
N GLY A 173 42.07 31.17 -5.05
CA GLY A 173 41.40 32.23 -4.30
C GLY A 173 40.33 31.77 -3.30
N MET A 174 39.97 30.48 -3.29
CA MET A 174 38.99 29.93 -2.34
C MET A 174 39.61 29.63 -0.97
N PRO A 175 38.86 29.77 0.15
CA PRO A 175 39.32 29.44 1.49
C PRO A 175 39.45 27.91 1.65
N LYS A 176 40.63 27.38 1.32
CA LYS A 176 40.90 25.93 1.28
C LYS A 176 40.63 25.23 2.61
N THR A 177 40.87 25.91 3.73
CA THR A 177 40.65 25.36 5.09
C THR A 177 39.17 25.05 5.34
N LEU A 178 38.25 25.96 4.96
CA LEU A 178 36.81 25.75 5.12
C LEU A 178 36.31 24.61 4.24
N ILE A 179 36.81 24.52 3.00
CA ILE A 179 36.45 23.45 2.07
C ILE A 179 36.91 22.09 2.61
N ILE A 180 38.13 22.00 3.15
CA ILE A 180 38.64 20.76 3.75
C ILE A 180 37.78 20.33 4.93
N ILE A 181 37.37 21.27 5.79
CA ILE A 181 36.48 20.98 6.93
C ILE A 181 35.13 20.46 6.44
N CYS A 182 34.50 21.12 5.46
CA CYS A 182 33.22 20.69 4.90
C CYS A 182 33.29 19.32 4.22
N VAL A 183 34.35 19.07 3.44
CA VAL A 183 34.56 17.77 2.79
C VAL A 183 34.79 16.69 3.85
N SER A 184 35.58 16.98 4.89
CA SER A 184 35.84 16.06 6.00
C SER A 184 34.56 15.73 6.77
N THR A 185 33.73 16.71 7.12
CA THR A 185 32.47 16.46 7.83
C THR A 185 31.46 15.70 6.97
N LEU A 186 31.39 15.96 5.67
CA LEU A 186 30.54 15.20 4.74
C LEU A 186 31.03 13.75 4.58
N LEU A 187 32.34 13.51 4.56
CA LEU A 187 32.92 12.17 4.50
C LEU A 187 32.81 11.40 5.83
N LEU A 188 32.89 12.08 6.97
CA LEU A 188 32.64 11.47 8.29
C LEU A 188 31.14 11.19 8.51
N GLY A 189 30.29 12.08 8.01
CA GLY A 189 28.84 11.91 8.01
C GLY A 189 28.38 10.85 7.01
N TYR A 190 29.17 10.56 5.97
CA TYR A 190 28.91 9.51 5.01
C TYR A 190 28.89 8.16 5.72
N LYS A 191 27.75 7.49 5.62
CA LYS A 191 27.62 6.06 5.87
C LYS A 191 27.13 5.51 4.56
N GLU A 192 27.99 4.76 3.88
CA GLU A 192 27.55 3.92 2.77
C GLU A 192 26.40 3.11 3.33
N ARG A 193 25.23 3.19 2.69
CA ARG A 193 24.16 2.26 3.01
C ARG A 193 24.81 0.90 2.84
N LYS A 194 25.05 0.22 3.96
CA LYS A 194 25.53 -1.15 3.91
C LYS A 194 24.49 -1.82 3.05
N LYS A 195 24.85 -2.19 1.82
CA LYS A 195 24.02 -3.11 1.05
C LYS A 195 23.94 -4.29 2.00
N GLU A 196 22.78 -4.47 2.63
CA GLU A 196 22.55 -5.55 3.56
C GLU A 196 22.51 -6.84 2.73
N ASP A 197 23.66 -7.25 2.23
CA ASP A 197 23.98 -8.66 2.03
C ASP A 197 24.21 -9.22 3.45
N GLY A 198 23.11 -9.42 4.19
CA GLY A 198 23.16 -9.89 5.58
C GLY A 198 22.02 -9.37 6.43
N ILE A 199 20.94 -10.16 6.45
CA ILE A 199 19.71 -10.00 7.24
C ILE A 199 18.77 -8.94 6.66
N LEU A 200 18.10 -9.32 5.57
CA LEU A 200 16.75 -8.84 5.25
C LEU A 200 15.95 -8.71 6.56
N PRO A 201 15.20 -7.60 6.78
CA PRO A 201 14.31 -7.51 7.93
C PRO A 201 13.49 -8.80 7.99
N THR A 202 13.26 -9.34 9.20
CA THR A 202 12.68 -10.68 9.38
C THR A 202 11.39 -10.89 8.56
N TRP A 203 10.67 -9.81 8.23
CA TRP A 203 9.50 -9.82 7.37
C TRP A 203 9.72 -9.83 5.84
N GLU A 204 10.87 -9.38 5.31
CA GLU A 204 11.20 -9.55 3.87
C GLU A 204 11.70 -10.96 3.55
N LYS A 205 12.20 -11.71 4.55
CA LYS A 205 12.48 -13.15 4.38
C LYS A 205 11.22 -13.97 4.14
N PHE A 206 10.06 -13.51 4.62
CA PHE A 206 8.78 -14.20 4.45
C PHE A 206 8.27 -14.13 3.00
N GLN A 207 8.67 -13.13 2.19
CA GLN A 207 8.19 -13.01 0.81
C GLN A 207 9.03 -13.75 -0.26
N LYS A 208 9.89 -14.70 0.15
CA LYS A 208 10.73 -15.48 -0.77
C LYS A 208 10.22 -16.90 -0.90
N LEU A 209 10.12 -17.35 -2.15
CA LEU A 209 9.75 -18.72 -2.50
C LEU A 209 11.01 -19.49 -2.86
N TYR A 210 11.30 -20.57 -2.14
CA TYR A 210 12.44 -21.43 -2.40
C TYR A 210 11.98 -22.72 -3.08
N LEU A 211 12.49 -22.97 -4.27
CA LEU A 211 12.30 -24.23 -5.00
C LEU A 211 13.52 -25.11 -4.76
N TYR A 212 13.34 -26.22 -4.06
CA TYR A 212 14.37 -27.22 -3.85
C TYR A 212 14.27 -28.30 -4.92
N LEU A 213 15.35 -28.46 -5.69
CA LEU A 213 15.47 -29.51 -6.70
C LEU A 213 16.59 -30.50 -6.35
N PRO A 214 16.49 -31.75 -6.84
CA PRO A 214 17.58 -32.71 -6.81
C PRO A 214 18.83 -32.20 -7.51
N GLN A 215 20.01 -32.61 -7.02
CA GLN A 215 21.31 -32.26 -7.63
C GLN A 215 21.45 -32.71 -9.09
N GLU A 216 20.73 -33.76 -9.48
CA GLU A 216 20.74 -34.35 -10.84
C GLU A 216 19.46 -34.03 -11.63
N TYR A 217 18.87 -32.84 -11.43
CA TYR A 217 17.69 -32.42 -12.18
C TYR A 217 18.02 -32.18 -13.67
N THR A 218 17.32 -32.90 -14.55
CA THR A 218 17.50 -32.85 -16.02
C THR A 218 16.26 -32.33 -16.77
N GLY A 219 15.31 -31.73 -16.05
CA GLY A 219 14.06 -31.21 -16.62
C GLY A 219 14.17 -29.79 -17.22
N PRO A 220 13.03 -29.22 -17.67
CA PRO A 220 12.97 -27.86 -18.22
C PRO A 220 13.36 -26.80 -17.18
N ASP A 221 13.68 -25.57 -17.61
CA ASP A 221 14.09 -24.52 -16.68
C ASP A 221 13.01 -24.28 -15.60
N PRO A 222 13.33 -24.48 -14.30
CA PRO A 222 12.39 -24.28 -13.21
C PRO A 222 11.78 -22.87 -13.17
N TYR A 223 12.52 -21.85 -13.64
CA TYR A 223 12.03 -20.48 -13.69
C TYR A 223 10.94 -20.31 -14.75
N ASP A 224 11.08 -20.93 -15.91
CA ASP A 224 10.10 -20.86 -17.00
C ASP A 224 8.80 -21.55 -16.58
N ILE A 225 8.90 -22.73 -15.97
CA ILE A 225 7.74 -23.48 -15.46
C ILE A 225 7.00 -22.67 -14.39
N TYR A 226 7.75 -22.05 -13.47
CA TYR A 226 7.16 -21.19 -12.44
C TYR A 226 6.43 -19.99 -13.06
N ASN A 227 7.06 -19.29 -14.00
CA ASN A 227 6.46 -18.13 -14.65
C ASN A 227 5.18 -18.49 -15.42
N GLN A 228 5.19 -19.61 -16.15
CA GLN A 228 3.98 -20.13 -16.84
C GLN A 228 2.87 -20.48 -15.85
N ALA A 229 3.21 -21.06 -14.69
CA ALA A 229 2.24 -21.33 -13.64
C ALA A 229 1.68 -20.03 -13.03
N CYS A 230 2.51 -19.02 -12.81
CA CYS A 230 2.07 -17.70 -12.36
C CYS A 230 1.16 -17.00 -13.37
N GLU A 231 1.45 -17.08 -14.66
CA GLU A 231 0.59 -16.56 -15.73
C GLU A 231 -0.78 -17.26 -15.72
N SER A 232 -0.80 -18.59 -15.56
CA SER A 232 -2.03 -19.36 -15.44
C SER A 232 -2.88 -18.92 -14.23
N ILE A 233 -2.24 -18.69 -13.09
CA ILE A 233 -2.91 -18.16 -11.89
C ILE A 233 -3.40 -16.72 -12.10
N PHE A 234 -2.65 -15.89 -12.83
CA PHE A 234 -3.09 -14.53 -13.16
C PHE A 234 -4.31 -14.54 -14.09
N GLU A 235 -4.39 -15.47 -15.05
CA GLU A 235 -5.55 -15.67 -15.90
C GLU A 235 -6.78 -16.14 -15.10
N GLU A 236 -6.59 -17.08 -14.19
CA GLU A 236 -7.65 -17.62 -13.32
C GLU A 236 -8.14 -16.57 -12.30
N LEU A 237 -7.23 -16.02 -11.48
CA LEU A 237 -7.56 -15.24 -10.28
C LEU A 237 -7.37 -13.73 -10.45
N GLY A 238 -6.68 -13.26 -11.50
CA GLY A 238 -6.37 -11.83 -11.67
C GLY A 238 -5.31 -11.29 -10.72
N ILE A 239 -4.53 -12.16 -10.08
CA ILE A 239 -3.52 -11.78 -9.08
C ILE A 239 -2.14 -12.00 -9.67
N ALA A 240 -1.35 -10.93 -9.73
CA ALA A 240 0.04 -11.03 -10.12
C ALA A 240 0.87 -11.54 -8.94
N LEU A 241 1.34 -12.79 -9.02
CA LEU A 241 2.23 -13.41 -8.04
C LEU A 241 3.67 -12.88 -8.22
N GLN A 242 3.97 -11.70 -7.70
CA GLN A 242 5.32 -11.11 -7.75
C GLN A 242 6.21 -11.64 -6.61
N ILE A 243 6.29 -12.96 -6.45
CA ILE A 243 7.11 -13.59 -5.40
C ILE A 243 8.51 -13.82 -5.93
N GLN A 244 9.55 -13.43 -5.18
CA GLN A 244 10.93 -13.69 -5.58
C GLN A 244 11.26 -15.18 -5.46
N THR A 245 11.48 -15.85 -6.59
CA THR A 245 11.83 -17.27 -6.63
C THR A 245 13.33 -17.51 -6.58
N HIS A 246 13.74 -18.38 -5.66
CA HIS A 246 15.12 -18.82 -5.51
C HIS A 246 15.17 -20.33 -5.70
N VAL A 247 15.95 -20.77 -6.69
CA VAL A 247 16.08 -22.18 -7.05
C VAL A 247 17.34 -22.74 -6.38
N LEU A 248 17.20 -23.82 -5.61
CA LEU A 248 18.25 -24.46 -4.83
C LEU A 248 18.38 -25.94 -5.20
N TYR A 249 19.50 -26.33 -5.79
CA TYR A 249 19.81 -27.72 -6.17
C TYR A 249 20.46 -28.48 -5.01
N ILE A 250 19.76 -28.60 -3.88
CA ILE A 250 20.31 -29.18 -2.63
C ILE A 250 19.37 -30.26 -2.05
N GLY A 251 18.17 -30.45 -2.61
CA GLY A 251 17.16 -31.35 -2.06
C GLY A 251 17.34 -32.81 -2.49
N GLU A 252 16.81 -33.75 -1.70
CA GLU A 252 16.60 -35.15 -2.14
C GLU A 252 15.26 -35.31 -2.90
N THR A 253 14.31 -34.40 -2.64
CA THR A 253 12.96 -34.40 -3.23
C THR A 253 12.62 -33.01 -3.74
N LEU A 254 11.70 -32.94 -4.72
CA LEU A 254 11.15 -31.67 -5.20
C LEU A 254 10.24 -31.07 -4.13
N SER A 255 10.59 -29.88 -3.65
CA SER A 255 9.76 -29.15 -2.70
C SER A 255 9.78 -27.64 -2.92
N LEU A 256 8.67 -26.99 -2.56
CA LEU A 256 8.51 -25.55 -2.56
C LEU A 256 8.34 -25.09 -1.12
N ASN A 257 9.14 -24.13 -0.69
CA ASN A 257 9.01 -23.52 0.62
C ASN A 257 8.64 -22.04 0.49
N TYR A 258 7.53 -21.66 1.11
CA TYR A 258 7.10 -20.28 1.27
C TYR A 258 6.73 -20.04 2.73
N GLU A 259 7.31 -19.01 3.36
CA GLU A 259 7.05 -18.67 4.78
C GLU A 259 7.22 -19.82 5.79
N GLY A 260 8.03 -20.83 5.48
CA GLY A 260 8.22 -22.00 6.34
C GLY A 260 7.22 -23.14 6.09
N GLN A 261 6.26 -22.95 5.19
CA GLN A 261 5.38 -24.02 4.70
C GLN A 261 6.07 -24.75 3.56
N GLN A 262 6.25 -26.06 3.71
CA GLN A 262 6.92 -26.90 2.72
C GLN A 262 5.90 -27.77 1.97
N PHE A 263 5.84 -27.59 0.66
CA PHE A 263 4.97 -28.32 -0.26
C PHE A 263 5.81 -29.30 -1.07
N HIS A 264 5.47 -30.58 -1.03
CA HIS A 264 6.15 -31.62 -1.80
C HIS A 264 5.35 -31.96 -3.05
N PHE A 265 6.03 -32.15 -4.17
CA PHE A 265 5.40 -32.56 -5.43
C PHE A 265 6.28 -33.58 -6.16
N LYS A 266 5.64 -34.38 -7.03
CA LYS A 266 6.30 -35.52 -7.69
C LYS A 266 7.16 -35.09 -8.88
N GLU A 267 6.67 -34.12 -9.65
CA GLU A 267 7.29 -33.66 -10.89
C GLU A 267 7.25 -32.14 -10.96
N MET A 268 8.32 -31.53 -11.50
CA MET A 268 8.35 -30.10 -11.75
C MET A 268 7.65 -29.82 -13.08
N ASN A 269 6.35 -29.55 -13.01
CA ASN A 269 5.52 -29.13 -14.15
C ASN A 269 4.49 -28.07 -13.70
N VAL A 270 3.83 -27.42 -14.67
CA VAL A 270 2.87 -26.35 -14.40
C VAL A 270 1.68 -26.86 -13.59
N GLU A 271 1.15 -28.03 -13.94
CA GLU A 271 -0.01 -28.65 -13.27
C GLU A 271 0.25 -28.93 -11.78
N SER A 272 1.45 -29.37 -11.42
CA SER A 272 1.82 -29.64 -10.02
C SER A 272 2.00 -28.36 -9.20
N LEU A 273 2.37 -27.25 -9.84
CA LEU A 273 2.55 -25.96 -9.15
C LEU A 273 1.23 -25.21 -8.97
N ILE A 274 0.29 -25.34 -9.90
CA ILE A 274 -0.99 -24.59 -9.88
C ILE A 274 -1.72 -24.70 -8.52
N PRO A 275 -1.95 -25.90 -7.94
CA PRO A 275 -2.64 -26.01 -6.64
C PRO A 275 -1.91 -25.27 -5.51
N ILE A 276 -0.58 -25.35 -5.48
CA ILE A 276 0.26 -24.69 -4.48
C ILE A 276 0.18 -23.17 -4.66
N LEU A 277 0.38 -22.68 -5.87
CA LEU A 277 0.34 -21.25 -6.16
C LEU A 277 -1.06 -20.65 -5.93
N ARG A 278 -2.12 -21.41 -6.17
CA ARG A 278 -3.49 -21.03 -5.86
C ARG A 278 -3.69 -20.82 -4.35
N HIS A 279 -3.16 -21.72 -3.53
CA HIS A 279 -3.15 -21.55 -2.07
C HIS A 279 -2.38 -20.29 -1.66
N LEU A 280 -1.19 -20.10 -2.23
CA LEU A 280 -0.33 -18.93 -1.94
C LEU A 280 -0.94 -17.60 -2.42
N ALA A 281 -1.73 -17.60 -3.50
CA ALA A 281 -2.34 -16.38 -4.05
C ALA A 281 -3.21 -15.64 -3.03
N ALA A 282 -3.96 -16.37 -2.19
CA ALA A 282 -4.74 -15.76 -1.13
C ALA A 282 -3.85 -15.19 0.00
N GLU A 283 -2.72 -15.84 0.30
CA GLU A 283 -1.84 -15.42 1.40
C GLU A 283 -1.01 -14.19 1.04
N VAL A 284 -0.59 -14.07 -0.22
CA VAL A 284 0.19 -12.95 -0.79
C VAL A 284 -0.62 -11.64 -0.86
N LEU A 285 -1.95 -11.69 -0.74
CA LEU A 285 -2.75 -10.47 -0.74
C LEU A 285 -2.48 -9.64 0.53
N HIS A 286 -1.93 -8.46 0.32
CA HIS A 286 -1.58 -7.51 1.37
C HIS A 286 -2.16 -6.13 1.04
N GLY A 287 -2.12 -5.20 2.00
CA GLY A 287 -2.66 -3.85 1.82
C GLY A 287 -2.11 -3.10 0.60
N LYS A 288 -0.85 -3.38 0.20
CA LYS A 288 -0.26 -2.78 -1.02
C LYS A 288 -1.00 -3.22 -2.30
N HIS A 289 -1.24 -4.52 -2.46
CA HIS A 289 -1.97 -5.07 -3.61
C HIS A 289 -3.39 -4.48 -3.71
N ILE A 290 -4.06 -4.34 -2.58
CA ILE A 290 -5.44 -3.80 -2.54
C ILE A 290 -5.47 -2.31 -2.84
N LYS A 291 -4.49 -1.53 -2.36
CA LYS A 291 -4.36 -0.11 -2.72
C LYS A 291 -4.15 0.08 -4.22
N GLU A 292 -3.42 -0.82 -4.87
CA GLU A 292 -3.23 -0.79 -6.32
C GLU A 292 -4.53 -1.14 -7.07
N LEU A 293 -5.27 -2.16 -6.64
CA LEU A 293 -6.59 -2.50 -7.18
C LEU A 293 -7.58 -1.33 -7.01
N ILE A 294 -7.57 -0.68 -5.85
CA ILE A 294 -8.34 0.53 -5.55
C ILE A 294 -8.02 1.65 -6.54
N ARG A 295 -6.74 1.99 -6.71
CA ARG A 295 -6.31 3.06 -7.62
C ARG A 295 -6.75 2.76 -9.06
N ASN A 296 -6.53 1.54 -9.53
CA ASN A 296 -6.88 1.13 -10.88
C ASN A 296 -8.41 1.17 -11.09
N ALA A 297 -9.20 0.80 -10.07
CA ALA A 297 -10.66 0.91 -10.14
C ALA A 297 -11.16 2.36 -10.17
N GLN A 298 -10.53 3.28 -9.41
CA GLN A 298 -10.88 4.70 -9.45
C GLN A 298 -10.65 5.31 -10.83
N GLU A 299 -9.50 5.02 -11.44
CA GLU A 299 -9.13 5.55 -12.75
C GLU A 299 -10.09 5.07 -13.86
N VAL A 300 -10.52 3.81 -13.81
CA VAL A 300 -11.32 3.20 -14.89
C VAL A 300 -12.82 3.39 -14.69
N TRP A 301 -13.32 3.41 -13.45
CA TRP A 301 -14.77 3.36 -13.17
C TRP A 301 -15.33 4.61 -12.47
N GLY A 302 -14.49 5.56 -12.04
CA GLY A 302 -14.95 6.81 -11.44
C GLY A 302 -15.71 6.64 -10.11
N LEU A 303 -15.53 5.52 -9.43
CA LEU A 303 -16.19 5.21 -8.15
C LEU A 303 -15.62 6.10 -7.02
N SER A 304 -16.50 6.71 -6.23
CA SER A 304 -16.11 7.46 -5.03
C SER A 304 -15.75 6.50 -3.90
N ILE A 305 -14.46 6.18 -3.78
CA ILE A 305 -13.99 5.23 -2.75
C ILE A 305 -14.25 5.73 -1.34
N ASP A 306 -14.27 7.04 -1.13
CA ASP A 306 -14.57 7.66 0.17
C ASP A 306 -16.01 7.39 0.65
N GLU A 307 -16.89 6.92 -0.24
CA GLU A 307 -18.25 6.46 0.09
C GLU A 307 -18.31 5.00 0.50
N ILE A 308 -17.31 4.20 0.10
CA ILE A 308 -17.25 2.75 0.35
C ILE A 308 -16.30 2.48 1.52
N ILE A 309 -15.10 3.04 1.50
CA ILE A 309 -14.06 2.83 2.50
C ILE A 309 -13.77 4.18 3.17
N PRO A 310 -13.89 4.31 4.51
CA PRO A 310 -14.23 3.29 5.50
C PRO A 310 -15.74 3.16 5.80
N LYS A 311 -16.62 3.89 5.10
CA LYS A 311 -18.04 4.05 5.51
C LYS A 311 -18.88 2.77 5.45
N LYS A 312 -18.62 1.89 4.48
CA LYS A 312 -19.33 0.62 4.24
C LYS A 312 -18.51 -0.59 4.66
N ILE A 313 -17.18 -0.50 4.53
CA ILE A 313 -16.23 -1.53 4.92
C ILE A 313 -14.90 -0.89 5.35
N SER A 314 -14.26 -1.42 6.39
CA SER A 314 -12.92 -0.98 6.79
C SER A 314 -11.84 -1.48 5.82
N GLU A 315 -10.67 -0.83 5.78
CA GLU A 315 -9.54 -1.32 4.96
C GLU A 315 -9.16 -2.76 5.31
N ASN A 316 -9.06 -3.09 6.61
CA ASN A 316 -8.71 -4.45 7.06
C ASN A 316 -9.77 -5.48 6.64
N SER A 317 -11.05 -5.13 6.83
CA SER A 317 -12.18 -5.97 6.42
C SER A 317 -12.17 -6.23 4.92
N LEU A 318 -11.80 -5.24 4.09
CA LEU A 318 -11.62 -5.42 2.66
C LEU A 318 -10.48 -6.38 2.32
N ILE A 319 -9.35 -6.32 3.05
CA ILE A 319 -8.25 -7.29 2.89
C ILE A 319 -8.74 -8.71 3.14
N PHE A 320 -9.40 -8.95 4.29
CA PHE A 320 -9.94 -10.27 4.61
C PHE A 320 -10.99 -10.72 3.59
N LEU A 321 -11.87 -9.82 3.14
CA LEU A 321 -12.86 -10.12 2.12
C LEU A 321 -12.20 -10.57 0.81
N MET A 322 -11.21 -9.83 0.31
CA MET A 322 -10.47 -10.20 -0.90
C MET A 322 -9.79 -11.57 -0.74
N LYS A 323 -9.14 -11.81 0.41
CA LYS A 323 -8.51 -13.11 0.71
C LYS A 323 -9.54 -14.24 0.66
N SER A 324 -10.70 -14.07 1.27
CA SER A 324 -11.76 -15.07 1.27
C SER A 324 -12.29 -15.35 -0.14
N LEU A 325 -12.58 -14.32 -0.94
CA LEU A 325 -13.03 -14.49 -2.31
C LEU A 325 -12.01 -15.28 -3.16
N VAL A 326 -10.72 -15.04 -2.95
CA VAL A 326 -9.64 -15.72 -3.68
C VAL A 326 -9.46 -17.16 -3.23
N LYS A 327 -9.64 -17.46 -1.92
CA LYS A 327 -9.77 -18.84 -1.42
C LYS A 327 -10.98 -19.56 -2.03
N GLU A 328 -11.98 -18.82 -2.50
CA GLU A 328 -13.12 -19.36 -3.24
C GLU A 328 -12.92 -19.40 -4.76
N ARG A 329 -11.70 -19.14 -5.25
CA ARG A 329 -11.34 -19.03 -6.67
C ARG A 329 -12.13 -17.96 -7.44
N ILE A 330 -12.56 -16.90 -6.76
CA ILE A 330 -13.18 -15.75 -7.42
C ILE A 330 -12.09 -14.80 -7.92
N SER A 331 -12.12 -14.52 -9.23
CA SER A 331 -11.15 -13.63 -9.87
C SER A 331 -11.27 -12.19 -9.39
N LEU A 332 -10.16 -11.59 -8.97
CA LEU A 332 -10.05 -10.17 -8.65
C LEU A 332 -10.07 -9.26 -9.89
N ARG A 333 -10.12 -9.83 -11.10
CA ARG A 333 -10.45 -9.04 -12.33
C ARG A 333 -11.81 -8.37 -12.22
N PHE A 334 -12.71 -8.94 -11.41
CA PHE A 334 -14.02 -8.35 -11.11
C PHE A 334 -14.00 -7.35 -9.97
N PHE A 335 -12.83 -6.90 -9.49
CA PHE A 335 -12.71 -5.96 -8.38
C PHE A 335 -13.62 -4.72 -8.50
N PRO A 336 -13.78 -4.08 -9.67
CA PRO A 336 -14.73 -2.96 -9.81
C PRO A 336 -16.17 -3.35 -9.49
N LYS A 337 -16.62 -4.51 -9.96
CA LYS A 337 -17.97 -5.04 -9.71
C LYS A 337 -18.14 -5.53 -8.26
N ILE A 338 -17.05 -6.00 -7.64
CA ILE A 338 -17.02 -6.30 -6.21
C ILE A 338 -17.20 -5.00 -5.41
N LEU A 339 -16.51 -3.92 -5.76
CA LEU A 339 -16.69 -2.61 -5.11
C LEU A 339 -18.11 -2.07 -5.29
N GLU A 340 -18.70 -2.21 -6.49
CA GLU A 340 -20.11 -1.85 -6.74
C GLU A 340 -21.06 -2.62 -5.81
N SER A 341 -20.85 -3.93 -5.67
CA SER A 341 -21.63 -4.76 -4.74
C SER A 341 -21.45 -4.32 -3.29
N ILE A 342 -20.25 -3.92 -2.86
CA ILE A 342 -20.01 -3.40 -1.51
C ILE A 342 -20.69 -2.03 -1.32
N ALA A 343 -20.71 -1.18 -2.34
CA ALA A 343 -21.43 0.10 -2.28
C ALA A 343 -22.94 -0.10 -2.09
N LEU A 344 -23.51 -1.08 -2.82
CA LEU A 344 -24.93 -1.40 -2.80
C LEU A 344 -25.37 -2.11 -1.50
N TYR A 345 -24.61 -3.13 -1.09
CA TYR A 345 -25.04 -4.06 -0.04
C TYR A 345 -24.21 -3.99 1.25
N GLY A 346 -23.08 -3.30 1.24
CA GLY A 346 -22.17 -3.23 2.38
C GLY A 346 -22.78 -2.50 3.57
N SER A 347 -22.49 -3.01 4.76
CA SER A 347 -22.83 -2.41 6.05
C SER A 347 -21.75 -2.79 7.06
N THR A 348 -21.29 -1.84 7.86
CA THR A 348 -20.25 -2.05 8.88
C THR A 348 -20.68 -3.03 9.98
N GLU A 349 -21.98 -3.22 10.19
CA GLU A 349 -22.54 -4.12 11.21
C GLU A 349 -22.76 -5.56 10.70
N GLU A 350 -22.75 -5.79 9.39
CA GLU A 350 -22.96 -7.12 8.82
C GLU A 350 -21.69 -7.97 8.87
N SER A 351 -21.86 -9.29 9.02
CA SER A 351 -20.73 -10.21 8.95
C SER A 351 -20.15 -10.27 7.54
N LEU A 352 -18.83 -10.43 7.45
CA LEU A 352 -18.12 -10.57 6.17
C LEU A 352 -18.63 -11.76 5.35
N GLU A 353 -19.04 -12.84 6.01
CA GLU A 353 -19.59 -14.04 5.37
C GLU A 353 -20.87 -13.72 4.60
N ILE A 354 -21.80 -12.96 5.20
CA ILE A 354 -23.03 -12.54 4.53
C ILE A 354 -22.72 -11.63 3.35
N LEU A 355 -21.77 -10.70 3.52
CA LEU A 355 -21.36 -9.80 2.45
C LEU A 355 -20.73 -10.56 1.27
N ILE A 356 -19.93 -11.61 1.54
CA ILE A 356 -19.36 -12.49 0.50
C ILE A 356 -20.48 -13.15 -0.31
N GLU A 357 -21.52 -13.70 0.34
CA GLU A 357 -22.65 -14.29 -0.39
C GLU A 357 -23.36 -13.26 -1.27
N LYS A 358 -23.61 -12.04 -0.75
CA LYS A 358 -24.23 -10.97 -1.54
C LYS A 358 -23.36 -10.60 -2.76
N ILE A 359 -22.04 -10.52 -2.59
CA ILE A 359 -21.09 -10.27 -3.69
C ILE A 359 -21.14 -11.40 -4.70
N ARG A 360 -21.11 -12.67 -4.26
CA ARG A 360 -21.22 -13.83 -5.13
C ARG A 360 -22.51 -13.83 -5.94
N LYS A 361 -23.63 -13.50 -5.29
CA LYS A 361 -24.94 -13.34 -5.95
C LYS A 361 -24.91 -12.24 -7.00
N HIS A 362 -24.26 -11.11 -6.71
CA HIS A 362 -24.14 -9.98 -7.63
C HIS A 362 -23.21 -10.28 -8.83
N LEU A 363 -22.14 -11.07 -8.61
CA LEU A 363 -21.29 -11.57 -9.68
C LEU A 363 -22.01 -12.64 -10.53
N GLY A 364 -22.77 -13.54 -9.91
CA GLY A 364 -23.60 -14.55 -10.57
C GLY A 364 -22.82 -15.37 -11.60
N LYS A 365 -23.39 -15.52 -12.81
CA LYS A 365 -22.81 -16.29 -13.93
C LYS A 365 -21.39 -15.87 -14.34
N HIS A 366 -20.92 -14.68 -13.95
CA HIS A 366 -19.53 -14.27 -14.20
C HIS A 366 -18.51 -15.16 -13.46
N ILE A 367 -18.88 -15.74 -12.31
CA ILE A 367 -18.02 -16.65 -11.55
C ILE A 367 -17.75 -17.90 -12.38
N GLY A 368 -18.81 -18.62 -12.81
CA GLY A 368 -18.65 -19.82 -13.62
C GLY A 368 -17.91 -19.57 -14.94
N ARG A 369 -18.19 -18.43 -15.62
CA ARG A 369 -17.47 -18.06 -16.85
C ARG A 369 -15.98 -17.80 -16.65
N SER A 370 -15.59 -17.28 -15.48
CA SER A 370 -14.18 -17.04 -15.17
C SER A 370 -13.42 -18.31 -14.85
N LEU A 371 -14.11 -19.31 -14.31
CA LEU A 371 -13.53 -20.60 -13.94
C LEU A 371 -13.42 -21.55 -15.15
N TRP A 372 -14.20 -21.31 -16.21
CA TRP A 372 -14.28 -22.18 -17.36
C TRP A 372 -13.33 -21.80 -18.48
N ASN A 373 -12.33 -22.66 -18.74
CA ASN A 373 -11.35 -22.47 -19.81
C ASN A 373 -11.86 -22.88 -21.21
N LYS A 374 -13.19 -22.98 -21.40
CA LYS A 374 -13.92 -23.36 -22.65
C LYS A 374 -13.67 -24.75 -23.23
N GLU A 375 -12.62 -25.45 -22.80
CA GLU A 375 -12.26 -26.78 -23.29
C GLU A 375 -12.78 -27.92 -22.41
N ASN A 376 -12.96 -27.65 -21.11
CA ASN A 376 -13.29 -28.67 -20.12
C ASN A 376 -14.81 -28.74 -19.84
N THR A 377 -15.31 -29.95 -19.59
CA THR A 377 -16.65 -30.16 -19.01
C THR A 377 -16.60 -30.00 -17.50
N LEU A 378 -17.56 -29.26 -16.92
CA LEU A 378 -17.67 -29.15 -15.47
C LEU A 378 -18.32 -30.41 -14.92
N GLU A 379 -17.56 -31.16 -14.14
CA GLU A 379 -18.07 -32.30 -13.40
C GLU A 379 -18.79 -31.83 -12.14
N ILE A 380 -20.10 -32.08 -12.05
CA ILE A 380 -20.94 -31.60 -10.96
C ILE A 380 -21.41 -32.72 -10.03
N ILE A 381 -21.44 -32.41 -8.74
CA ILE A 381 -22.16 -33.15 -7.72
C ILE A 381 -23.37 -32.30 -7.33
N THR A 382 -24.58 -32.84 -7.41
CA THR A 382 -25.79 -32.12 -6.99
C THR A 382 -26.11 -32.41 -5.53
N VAL A 383 -26.81 -31.49 -4.88
CA VAL A 383 -27.34 -31.70 -3.53
C VAL A 383 -28.86 -31.73 -3.61
N ASP A 384 -29.49 -32.72 -2.98
CA ASP A 384 -30.93 -32.82 -2.95
C ASP A 384 -31.54 -31.73 -2.06
N ALA A 385 -32.71 -31.22 -2.45
CA ALA A 385 -33.39 -30.12 -1.76
C ALA A 385 -33.61 -30.34 -0.25
N HIS A 386 -33.80 -31.59 0.18
CA HIS A 386 -33.94 -31.91 1.60
C HIS A 386 -32.64 -31.69 2.38
N VAL A 387 -31.50 -32.11 1.80
CA VAL A 387 -30.17 -31.89 2.38
C VAL A 387 -29.84 -30.39 2.39
N GLU A 388 -30.20 -29.65 1.34
CA GLU A 388 -30.04 -28.20 1.30
C GLU A 388 -30.82 -27.49 2.43
N GLN A 389 -32.07 -27.88 2.66
CA GLN A 389 -32.89 -27.34 3.75
C GLN A 389 -32.26 -27.64 5.11
N MET A 390 -31.80 -28.87 5.33
CA MET A 390 -31.15 -29.25 6.58
C MET A 390 -29.83 -28.50 6.85
N ILE A 391 -29.08 -28.18 5.79
CA ILE A 391 -27.83 -27.40 5.88
C ILE A 391 -28.12 -25.90 6.05
N SER A 392 -29.18 -25.38 5.42
CA SER A 392 -29.56 -23.97 5.47
C SER A 392 -30.18 -23.56 6.81
N ASP A 393 -30.93 -24.45 7.45
CA ASP A 393 -31.42 -24.21 8.81
C ASP A 393 -30.22 -24.19 9.78
N LEU A 394 -30.32 -23.44 10.88
CA LEU A 394 -29.33 -23.34 11.98
C LEU A 394 -28.95 -24.69 12.64
N TYR A 395 -29.41 -25.81 12.07
CA TYR A 395 -29.13 -27.21 12.38
C TYR A 395 -27.67 -27.65 12.18
N SER A 396 -26.86 -26.91 11.42
CA SER A 396 -25.42 -27.21 11.25
C SER A 396 -24.65 -27.21 12.58
N LYS A 397 -25.08 -26.42 13.58
CA LYS A 397 -24.52 -26.46 14.95
C LYS A 397 -24.99 -27.65 15.78
N SER A 398 -26.03 -28.38 15.36
CA SER A 398 -26.75 -29.32 16.23
C SER A 398 -26.51 -30.80 15.91
N HIS A 399 -25.97 -31.18 14.75
CA HIS A 399 -25.76 -32.60 14.38
C HIS A 399 -24.46 -32.88 13.59
N PRO A 400 -23.29 -32.98 14.26
CA PRO A 400 -22.00 -33.31 13.64
C PRO A 400 -22.00 -34.60 12.80
N LEU A 401 -22.80 -35.58 13.22
CA LEU A 401 -22.95 -36.88 12.54
C LEU A 401 -23.48 -36.75 11.11
N MET A 402 -24.28 -35.72 10.81
CA MET A 402 -24.82 -35.49 9.47
C MET A 402 -23.75 -34.94 8.54
N CYS A 403 -22.94 -33.98 9.02
CA CYS A 403 -21.81 -33.42 8.28
C CYS A 403 -20.83 -34.52 7.85
N ASP A 404 -20.51 -35.45 8.76
CA ASP A 404 -19.64 -36.59 8.47
C ASP A 404 -20.22 -37.51 7.39
N LYS A 405 -21.55 -37.72 7.37
CA LYS A 405 -22.19 -38.53 6.33
C LYS A 405 -22.17 -37.84 4.96
N VAL A 406 -22.43 -36.53 4.91
CA VAL A 406 -22.34 -35.74 3.67
C VAL A 406 -20.92 -35.80 3.10
N VAL A 407 -19.90 -35.61 3.95
CA VAL A 407 -18.48 -35.70 3.56
C VAL A 407 -18.16 -37.10 3.01
N LYS A 408 -18.61 -38.17 3.66
CA LYS A 408 -18.41 -39.54 3.18
C LYS A 408 -19.07 -39.80 1.83
N GLN A 409 -20.30 -39.33 1.62
CA GLN A 409 -21.00 -39.53 0.34
C GLN A 409 -20.29 -38.77 -0.79
N VAL A 410 -19.83 -37.54 -0.53
CA VAL A 410 -18.99 -36.79 -1.48
C VAL A 410 -17.68 -37.53 -1.76
N GLN A 411 -17.03 -38.09 -0.74
CA GLN A 411 -15.84 -38.91 -0.89
C GLN A 411 -16.07 -40.10 -1.82
N ASP A 412 -17.13 -40.87 -1.58
CA ASP A 412 -17.49 -42.05 -2.36
C ASP A 412 -17.75 -41.69 -3.83
N ILE A 413 -18.42 -40.56 -4.10
CA ILE A 413 -18.67 -40.08 -5.46
C ILE A 413 -17.35 -39.70 -6.15
N LEU A 414 -16.48 -38.97 -5.45
CA LEU A 414 -15.19 -38.56 -5.98
C LEU A 414 -14.27 -39.74 -6.26
N GLU A 415 -14.23 -40.75 -5.38
CA GLU A 415 -13.41 -41.96 -5.55
C GLU A 415 -13.89 -42.85 -6.72
N ARG A 416 -15.20 -42.86 -7.02
CA ARG A 416 -15.77 -43.61 -8.15
C ARG A 416 -15.55 -42.92 -9.50
N SER A 417 -15.30 -41.62 -9.50
CA SER A 417 -15.08 -40.83 -10.71
C SER A 417 -13.61 -40.88 -11.16
N GLN A 418 -13.35 -40.97 -12.47
CA GLN A 418 -11.99 -40.83 -12.98
C GLN A 418 -11.54 -39.37 -12.81
N GLY A 419 -10.39 -39.17 -12.16
CA GLY A 419 -9.84 -37.87 -11.75
C GLY A 419 -9.93 -36.78 -12.83
N GLY A 420 -10.65 -35.72 -12.51
CA GLY A 420 -10.73 -34.49 -13.30
C GLY A 420 -10.50 -33.28 -12.39
N ASP A 421 -9.73 -32.29 -12.86
CA ASP A 421 -9.35 -31.12 -12.05
C ASP A 421 -10.49 -30.09 -11.91
N PHE A 422 -11.51 -30.15 -12.77
CA PHE A 422 -12.60 -29.17 -12.80
C PHE A 422 -13.92 -29.75 -12.29
N ARG A 423 -14.03 -29.79 -10.96
CA ARG A 423 -15.16 -30.36 -10.22
C ARG A 423 -15.84 -29.34 -9.33
N ALA A 424 -17.16 -29.40 -9.25
CA ALA A 424 -17.93 -28.58 -8.33
C ALA A 424 -19.07 -29.35 -7.66
N ILE A 425 -19.35 -29.05 -6.40
CA ILE A 425 -20.64 -29.31 -5.78
C ILE A 425 -21.55 -28.11 -6.01
N VAL A 426 -22.77 -28.38 -6.48
CA VAL A 426 -23.76 -27.37 -6.85
C VAL A 426 -24.93 -27.44 -5.88
N THR A 427 -25.26 -26.30 -5.29
CA THR A 427 -26.28 -26.18 -4.24
C THR A 427 -27.10 -24.88 -4.38
N GLY A 428 -28.17 -24.75 -3.60
CA GLY A 428 -28.90 -23.51 -3.38
C GLY A 428 -28.06 -22.38 -2.78
N TYR A 429 -28.45 -21.14 -3.07
CA TYR A 429 -27.75 -19.94 -2.59
C TYR A 429 -27.69 -19.86 -1.04
N GLU A 430 -28.77 -20.21 -0.35
CA GLU A 430 -28.88 -20.08 1.12
C GLU A 430 -27.99 -21.10 1.87
N SER A 431 -27.80 -22.30 1.32
CA SER A 431 -27.02 -23.39 1.93
C SER A 431 -25.54 -23.40 1.54
N ARG A 432 -25.14 -22.62 0.52
CA ARG A 432 -23.79 -22.64 -0.08
C ARG A 432 -22.67 -22.35 0.91
N CYS A 433 -22.82 -21.30 1.72
CA CYS A 433 -21.81 -20.89 2.70
C CYS A 433 -21.57 -21.98 3.76
N GLU A 434 -22.63 -22.56 4.30
CA GLU A 434 -22.54 -23.62 5.30
C GLU A 434 -22.00 -24.92 4.71
N LEU A 435 -22.44 -25.30 3.51
CA LEU A 435 -21.89 -26.46 2.79
C LEU A 435 -20.40 -26.29 2.52
N ARG A 436 -19.94 -25.08 2.15
CA ARG A 436 -18.51 -24.79 1.98
C ARG A 436 -17.74 -25.07 3.26
N LYS A 437 -18.19 -24.58 4.41
CA LYS A 437 -17.53 -24.79 5.70
C LYS A 437 -17.37 -26.28 6.05
N ILE A 438 -18.33 -27.11 5.62
CA ILE A 438 -18.31 -28.56 5.84
C ILE A 438 -17.34 -29.26 4.88
N ILE A 439 -17.30 -28.86 3.60
CA ILE A 439 -16.58 -29.56 2.53
C ILE A 439 -15.11 -29.13 2.41
N GLU A 440 -14.82 -27.83 2.54
CA GLU A 440 -13.50 -27.23 2.33
C GLU A 440 -12.36 -27.89 3.14
N PRO A 441 -12.55 -28.29 4.42
CA PRO A 441 -11.49 -28.95 5.19
C PRO A 441 -11.07 -30.32 4.67
N TYR A 442 -11.97 -31.02 3.96
CA TYR A 442 -11.73 -32.38 3.46
C TYR A 442 -11.35 -32.39 1.98
N PHE A 443 -11.93 -31.48 1.19
CA PHE A 443 -11.77 -31.40 -0.26
C PHE A 443 -11.45 -29.96 -0.70
N PRO A 444 -10.21 -29.47 -0.47
CA PRO A 444 -9.85 -28.08 -0.78
C PRO A 444 -9.89 -27.74 -2.28
N ASP A 445 -9.81 -28.75 -3.15
CA ASP A 445 -9.87 -28.58 -4.60
C ASP A 445 -11.29 -28.62 -5.17
N LEU A 446 -12.29 -29.05 -4.39
CA LEU A 446 -13.67 -29.12 -4.84
C LEU A 446 -14.35 -27.74 -4.75
N LEU A 447 -14.85 -27.24 -5.87
CA LEU A 447 -15.54 -25.96 -5.92
C LEU A 447 -16.95 -26.07 -5.31
N VAL A 448 -17.39 -25.07 -4.57
CA VAL A 448 -18.76 -25.00 -4.03
C VAL A 448 -19.48 -23.83 -4.69
N LEU A 449 -20.36 -24.13 -5.64
CA LEU A 449 -21.03 -23.15 -6.48
C LEU A 449 -22.54 -23.15 -6.24
N SER A 450 -23.16 -21.98 -6.35
CA SER A 450 -24.62 -21.90 -6.37
C SER A 450 -25.18 -22.08 -7.79
N HIS A 451 -26.44 -22.52 -7.91
CA HIS A 451 -27.11 -22.62 -9.23
C HIS A 451 -27.07 -21.29 -10.03
N ASN A 452 -27.07 -20.15 -9.34
CA ASN A 452 -27.06 -18.82 -9.96
C ASN A 452 -25.68 -18.40 -10.49
N GLU A 453 -24.63 -19.12 -10.11
CA GLU A 453 -23.24 -18.85 -10.52
C GLU A 453 -22.84 -19.61 -11.78
N LEU A 454 -23.66 -20.59 -12.19
CA LEU A 454 -23.43 -21.42 -13.36
C LEU A 454 -24.04 -20.76 -14.61
N PRO A 455 -23.21 -20.36 -15.61
CA PRO A 455 -23.71 -20.00 -16.92
C PRO A 455 -24.27 -21.22 -17.67
N GLU A 456 -25.26 -20.98 -18.53
CA GLU A 456 -25.90 -22.02 -19.35
C GLU A 456 -24.98 -22.58 -20.44
N GLU A 457 -23.89 -21.87 -20.76
CA GLU A 457 -22.97 -22.24 -21.82
C GLU A 457 -21.97 -23.33 -21.40
N ILE A 458 -21.78 -23.58 -20.09
CA ILE A 458 -20.83 -24.58 -19.60
C ILE A 458 -21.42 -25.98 -19.78
N PRO A 459 -20.72 -26.90 -20.46
CA PRO A 459 -21.14 -28.29 -20.54
C PRO A 459 -20.98 -28.97 -19.17
N LEU A 460 -22.08 -29.54 -18.67
CA LEU A 460 -22.15 -30.19 -17.36
C LEU A 460 -22.11 -31.72 -17.50
N SER A 461 -21.33 -32.38 -16.65
CA SER A 461 -21.31 -33.84 -16.48
C SER A 461 -21.68 -34.19 -15.04
N LEU A 462 -22.76 -34.94 -14.83
CA LEU A 462 -23.21 -35.30 -13.48
C LEU A 462 -22.40 -36.50 -12.95
N LEU A 463 -21.67 -36.30 -11.85
CA LEU A 463 -20.96 -37.37 -11.15
C LEU A 463 -21.86 -38.14 -10.17
N GLY A 464 -22.81 -37.44 -9.53
CA GLY A 464 -23.73 -38.03 -8.55
C GLY A 464 -24.56 -36.97 -7.81
N SER A 465 -25.48 -37.43 -6.96
CA SER A 465 -26.25 -36.57 -6.05
C SER A 465 -26.00 -36.98 -4.59
N VAL A 466 -25.97 -35.98 -3.71
CA VAL A 466 -25.97 -36.14 -2.26
C VAL A 466 -27.42 -36.12 -1.79
N SER A 467 -27.88 -37.25 -1.27
CA SER A 467 -29.29 -37.51 -0.96
C SER A 467 -29.49 -38.13 0.44
N ASP A 468 -30.65 -37.86 1.03
CA ASP A 468 -31.02 -38.32 2.38
C ASP A 468 -31.33 -39.83 2.46
N GLU A 469 -31.59 -40.48 1.33
CA GLU A 469 -31.82 -41.94 1.27
C GLU A 469 -30.58 -42.76 1.72
N VAL A 470 -29.39 -42.16 1.70
CA VAL A 470 -28.14 -42.75 2.22
C VAL A 470 -27.85 -42.32 3.67
N LEU A 471 -28.55 -41.29 4.17
CA LEU A 471 -28.36 -40.74 5.52
C LEU A 471 -29.16 -41.48 6.61
N THR A 472 -30.14 -42.32 6.23
CA THR A 472 -31.02 -43.06 7.16
C THR A 472 -30.57 -44.49 7.48
N VAL A 473 -29.45 -44.96 6.92
CA VAL A 473 -28.83 -46.25 7.28
C VAL A 473 -27.70 -46.07 8.30
#